data_AF-A0A6L7TJ72-F1
#
_entry.id   AF-A0A6L7TJ72-F1
#
_cell.length_a   1.000
_cell.length_b   1.000
_cell.length_c   1.000
_cell.angle_alpha   90.00
_cell.angle_beta   90.00
_cell.angle_gamma   90.00
#
_symmetry.space_group_name_H-M   'P 1'
#
loop_
_entity.id
_entity.type
_entity.pdbx_description
1 polymer ?
#
loop_
_entity_poly.entity_id
_entity_poly.type
_entity_poly.pdbx_seq_one_letter_code
_entity_poly.pdbx_strand_id
1 'polypeptide(L)'
;MLASMDGGFQAMKSDSQSDLKVVTTPTFEWLAENARQCRHRMLVASPFVNSGVIQVMDLTQGSVTRSLITRTDLRDFATGASSLEALCILAKNGVEVSSLGGLHAKMYIFDDTCALVTSANATNSGLRRNLECGLATRDSRIVAQLSRTLLRGFDFEVPRLMNAPALERLKLALSSVKASISQATQVHVTDAEPEFSVTDDDALLAGFRGWTNLALRGVLALPPGNFELEELVKVCEPLATLEYPKNRHVQAKIRQQLQILRGHGIVEFVNYQGVYRRTM
;
A
#
# COMPACT_ATOMS: atom_id res chain seq x y z
N MET A 1 -4.77 71.11 20.12
CA MET A 1 -4.23 69.88 20.72
C MET A 1 -5.39 68.93 20.91
N LEU A 2 -5.31 67.78 20.22
CA LEU A 2 -5.75 66.44 20.63
C LEU A 2 -7.22 66.21 21.01
N ALA A 3 -7.88 65.11 20.66
CA ALA A 3 -7.82 64.12 19.59
C ALA A 3 -9.05 63.23 19.82
N SER A 4 -9.64 62.75 18.73
CA SER A 4 -10.69 61.72 18.62
C SER A 4 -10.44 60.47 19.46
N MET A 5 -11.51 59.86 19.99
CA MET A 5 -11.59 58.42 20.22
C MET A 5 -12.98 57.89 19.85
N ASP A 6 -13.14 57.59 18.56
CA ASP A 6 -14.11 56.64 18.05
C ASP A 6 -13.74 55.24 18.58
N GLY A 7 -14.51 54.75 19.55
CA GLY A 7 -14.44 53.38 20.03
C GLY A 7 -15.21 52.44 19.12
N GLY A 8 -14.70 52.22 17.90
CA GLY A 8 -15.22 51.21 17.00
C GLY A 8 -15.02 49.81 17.59
N PHE A 9 -16.11 49.18 18.02
CA PHE A 9 -16.15 47.75 18.29
C PHE A 9 -15.97 47.01 16.95
N GLN A 10 -14.72 46.78 16.54
CA GLN A 10 -14.41 45.77 15.55
C GLN A 10 -14.73 44.42 16.17
N ALA A 11 -15.92 43.91 15.88
CA ALA A 11 -16.17 42.49 15.95
C ALA A 11 -15.10 41.82 15.08
N MET A 12 -14.11 41.19 15.71
CA MET A 12 -13.29 40.19 15.07
C MET A 12 -14.27 39.14 14.55
N LYS A 13 -14.62 39.24 13.27
CA LYS A 13 -15.12 38.09 12.53
C LYS A 13 -13.97 37.11 12.57
N SER A 14 -14.01 36.19 13.53
CA SER A 14 -13.34 34.92 13.38
C SER A 14 -14.01 34.27 12.17
N ASP A 15 -13.46 34.50 10.99
CA ASP A 15 -13.74 33.67 9.83
C ASP A 15 -13.26 32.27 10.20
N SER A 16 -14.13 31.51 10.88
CA SER A 16 -14.05 30.06 10.94
C SER A 16 -14.43 29.56 9.56
N GLN A 17 -13.58 29.87 8.57
CA GLN A 17 -13.60 29.22 7.28
C GLN A 17 -13.44 27.74 7.57
N SER A 18 -14.48 26.97 7.26
CA SER A 18 -14.56 25.56 7.63
C SER A 18 -13.27 24.83 7.27
N ASP A 19 -12.63 24.21 8.27
CA ASP A 19 -11.43 23.36 8.15
C ASP A 19 -11.63 22.10 7.29
N LEU A 20 -12.73 22.03 6.53
CA LEU A 20 -13.16 20.93 5.69
C LEU A 20 -13.59 21.47 4.31
N LYS A 21 -13.10 20.85 3.25
CA LYS A 21 -13.45 21.15 1.85
C LYS A 21 -13.76 19.86 1.12
N VAL A 22 -14.86 19.84 0.37
CA VAL A 22 -15.16 18.74 -0.55
C VAL A 22 -14.24 18.86 -1.77
N VAL A 23 -13.60 17.76 -2.13
CA VAL A 23 -12.76 17.63 -3.32
C VAL A 23 -13.37 16.56 -4.22
N THR A 24 -13.74 16.94 -5.44
CA THR A 24 -14.25 16.03 -6.46
C THR A 24 -13.27 15.92 -7.62
N THR A 25 -13.57 15.08 -8.59
CA THR A 25 -12.79 14.95 -9.82
C THR A 25 -12.67 16.28 -10.59
N PRO A 26 -11.48 16.64 -11.10
CA PRO A 26 -10.21 15.91 -11.00
C PRO A 26 -9.52 16.09 -9.63
N THR A 27 -9.35 14.99 -8.88
CA THR A 27 -8.62 15.02 -7.60
C THR A 27 -7.18 15.52 -7.74
N PHE A 28 -6.58 15.31 -8.92
CA PHE A 28 -5.24 15.76 -9.26
C PHE A 28 -5.02 17.26 -9.02
N GLU A 29 -6.01 18.13 -9.27
CA GLU A 29 -5.81 19.58 -9.16
C GLU A 29 -5.50 19.99 -7.71
N TRP A 30 -6.30 19.50 -6.77
CA TRP A 30 -6.09 19.75 -5.34
C TRP A 30 -4.75 19.17 -4.87
N LEU A 31 -4.40 17.95 -5.32
CA LEU A 31 -3.12 17.34 -4.99
C LEU A 31 -1.93 18.12 -5.56
N ALA A 32 -2.04 18.59 -6.81
CA ALA A 32 -0.98 19.33 -7.47
C ALA A 32 -0.75 20.70 -6.83
N GLU A 33 -1.80 21.38 -6.39
CA GLU A 33 -1.70 22.62 -5.61
C GLU A 33 -0.92 22.40 -4.31
N ASN A 34 -1.32 21.41 -3.50
CA ASN A 34 -0.70 21.15 -2.20
C ASN A 34 0.70 20.55 -2.33
N ALA A 35 0.96 19.71 -3.33
CA ALA A 35 2.29 19.15 -3.59
C ALA A 35 3.32 20.25 -3.93
N ARG A 36 2.96 21.25 -4.73
CA ARG A 36 3.86 22.38 -5.05
C ARG A 36 4.15 23.27 -3.83
N GLN A 37 3.25 23.32 -2.87
CA GLN A 37 3.39 24.10 -1.64
C GLN A 37 4.07 23.32 -0.51
N CYS A 38 4.12 21.99 -0.60
CA CYS A 38 4.76 21.11 0.37
C CYS A 38 6.25 21.44 0.55
N ARG A 39 6.74 21.45 1.80
CA ARG A 39 8.12 21.84 2.17
C ARG A 39 8.88 20.81 2.99
N HIS A 40 8.19 19.93 3.70
CA HIS A 40 8.78 19.01 4.67
C HIS A 40 8.49 17.55 4.35
N ARG A 41 7.22 17.19 4.20
CA ARG A 41 6.82 15.79 4.01
C ARG A 41 5.55 15.63 3.19
N MET A 42 5.57 14.69 2.25
CA MET A 42 4.40 14.16 1.57
C MET A 42 4.22 12.68 1.92
N LEU A 43 3.08 12.32 2.51
CA LEU A 43 2.70 10.93 2.80
C LEU A 43 1.47 10.55 1.98
N VAL A 44 1.59 9.51 1.18
CA VAL A 44 0.50 8.96 0.36
C VAL A 44 0.21 7.54 0.82
N ALA A 45 -1.06 7.21 1.02
CA ALA A 45 -1.54 5.86 1.16
C ALA A 45 -2.57 5.57 0.07
N SER A 46 -2.38 4.51 -0.72
CA SER A 46 -3.37 4.07 -1.71
C SER A 46 -3.12 2.61 -2.08
N PRO A 47 -4.16 1.74 -2.17
CA PRO A 47 -3.96 0.33 -2.50
C PRO A 47 -3.49 0.12 -3.95
N PHE A 48 -3.90 1.01 -4.86
CA PHE A 48 -3.60 0.89 -6.28
C PHE A 48 -2.84 2.12 -6.75
N VAL A 49 -1.71 1.89 -7.40
CA VAL A 49 -0.80 2.96 -7.84
C VAL A 49 -0.28 2.72 -9.24
N ASN A 50 -0.09 3.79 -10.01
CA ASN A 50 0.65 3.76 -11.27
C ASN A 50 1.38 5.08 -11.49
N SER A 51 1.76 5.44 -12.72
CA SER A 51 2.46 6.70 -12.98
C SER A 51 1.75 7.97 -12.49
N GLY A 52 0.44 7.91 -12.17
CA GLY A 52 -0.28 9.00 -11.53
C GLY A 52 0.32 9.44 -10.19
N VAL A 53 0.77 8.52 -9.32
CA VAL A 53 1.41 8.91 -8.04
C VAL A 53 2.77 9.58 -8.25
N ILE A 54 3.53 9.13 -9.26
CA ILE A 54 4.82 9.73 -9.64
C ILE A 54 4.60 11.18 -10.05
N GLN A 55 3.61 11.43 -10.92
CA GLN A 55 3.26 12.78 -11.37
C GLN A 55 2.91 13.73 -10.22
N VAL A 56 2.30 13.24 -9.13
CA VAL A 56 2.00 14.10 -7.96
C VAL A 56 3.26 14.31 -7.12
N MET A 57 4.03 13.26 -6.85
CA MET A 57 5.23 13.33 -6.03
C MET A 57 6.35 14.18 -6.65
N ASP A 58 6.42 14.21 -7.98
CA ASP A 58 7.39 15.02 -8.73
C ASP A 58 7.07 16.52 -8.74
N LEU A 59 5.87 16.93 -8.29
CA LEU A 59 5.51 18.34 -8.13
C LEU A 59 6.08 18.97 -6.86
N THR A 60 6.55 18.14 -5.92
CA THR A 60 7.23 18.62 -4.70
C THR A 60 8.59 19.23 -5.05
N GLN A 61 9.03 20.25 -4.31
CA GLN A 61 10.28 20.97 -4.58
C GLN A 61 11.26 20.88 -3.42
N GLY A 62 12.56 20.92 -3.72
CA GLY A 62 13.60 20.86 -2.69
C GLY A 62 13.63 19.50 -1.98
N SER A 63 14.01 19.50 -0.70
CA SER A 63 14.25 18.29 0.08
C SER A 63 12.99 17.79 0.82
N VAL A 64 11.87 17.61 0.12
CA VAL A 64 10.67 16.99 0.70
C VAL A 64 10.87 15.50 0.91
N THR A 65 10.60 15.02 2.12
CA THR A 65 10.52 13.58 2.40
C THR A 65 9.25 13.01 1.78
N ARG A 66 9.36 12.00 0.93
CA ARG A 66 8.23 11.41 0.22
C ARG A 66 8.08 9.96 0.65
N SER A 67 6.90 9.59 1.14
CA SER A 67 6.60 8.23 1.57
C SER A 67 5.30 7.73 0.92
N LEU A 68 5.32 6.49 0.45
CA LEU A 68 4.18 5.81 -0.15
C LEU A 68 3.88 4.53 0.65
N ILE A 69 2.66 4.39 1.15
CA ILE A 69 2.14 3.14 1.70
C ILE A 69 1.15 2.55 0.67
N THR A 70 1.42 1.34 0.20
CA THR A 70 0.62 0.68 -0.85
C THR A 70 0.52 -0.84 -0.62
N ARG A 71 -0.28 -1.54 -1.42
CA ARG A 71 -0.24 -3.01 -1.52
C ARG A 71 0.87 -3.43 -2.47
N THR A 72 1.46 -4.59 -2.21
CA THR A 72 2.46 -5.24 -3.10
C THR A 72 2.01 -6.62 -3.55
N ASP A 73 0.70 -6.78 -3.72
CA ASP A 73 0.05 -8.00 -4.16
C ASP A 73 0.41 -8.31 -5.62
N LEU A 74 0.94 -9.51 -5.88
CA LEU A 74 1.34 -9.89 -7.24
C LEU A 74 0.13 -9.96 -8.19
N ARG A 75 -1.07 -10.22 -7.68
CA ARG A 75 -2.32 -10.27 -8.45
C ARG A 75 -2.72 -8.89 -8.97
N ASP A 76 -2.58 -7.87 -8.12
CA ASP A 76 -2.84 -6.47 -8.50
C ASP A 76 -1.89 -6.01 -9.61
N PHE A 77 -0.65 -6.50 -9.61
CA PHE A 77 0.33 -6.23 -10.67
C PHE A 77 0.03 -7.03 -11.95
N ALA A 78 -0.33 -8.30 -11.83
CA ALA A 78 -0.61 -9.18 -12.96
C ALA A 78 -1.85 -8.73 -13.75
N THR A 79 -2.85 -8.17 -13.08
CA THR A 79 -4.07 -7.59 -13.70
C THR A 79 -3.88 -6.16 -14.22
N GLY A 80 -2.77 -5.50 -13.87
CA GLY A 80 -2.51 -4.10 -14.20
C GLY A 80 -3.30 -3.09 -13.35
N ALA A 81 -4.01 -3.53 -12.31
CA ALA A 81 -4.68 -2.65 -11.35
C ALA A 81 -3.68 -1.75 -10.61
N SER A 82 -2.48 -2.28 -10.33
CA SER A 82 -1.35 -1.57 -9.76
C SER A 82 -0.09 -1.81 -10.60
N SER A 83 0.91 -0.94 -10.51
CA SER A 83 2.11 -0.99 -11.34
C SER A 83 3.37 -1.14 -10.50
N LEU A 84 3.97 -2.34 -10.56
CA LEU A 84 5.26 -2.63 -9.92
C LEU A 84 6.39 -1.73 -10.46
N GLU A 85 6.36 -1.38 -11.76
CA GLU A 85 7.37 -0.50 -12.35
C GLU A 85 7.36 0.90 -11.71
N ALA A 86 6.16 1.47 -11.51
CA ALA A 86 6.01 2.73 -10.79
C ALA A 86 6.60 2.68 -9.37
N LEU A 87 6.42 1.57 -8.64
CA LEU A 87 7.04 1.38 -7.32
C LEU A 87 8.57 1.36 -7.40
N CYS A 88 9.13 0.67 -8.41
CA CYS A 88 10.57 0.62 -8.63
C CYS A 88 11.14 2.02 -8.93
N ILE A 89 10.47 2.80 -9.78
CA ILE A 89 10.86 4.18 -10.11
C ILE A 89 10.85 5.06 -8.85
N LEU A 90 9.77 5.02 -8.08
CA LEU A 90 9.66 5.79 -6.84
C LEU A 90 10.78 5.46 -5.85
N ALA A 91 11.00 4.16 -5.59
CA ALA A 91 12.04 3.72 -4.66
C ALA A 91 13.45 4.12 -5.13
N LYS A 92 13.74 4.05 -6.44
CA LYS A 92 15.01 4.53 -7.01
C LYS A 92 15.19 6.05 -6.88
N ASN A 93 14.09 6.80 -6.91
CA ASN A 93 14.08 8.26 -6.76
C ASN A 93 13.99 8.71 -5.27
N GLY A 94 14.31 7.82 -4.33
CA GLY A 94 14.42 8.13 -2.91
C GLY A 94 13.08 8.25 -2.17
N VAL A 95 11.98 7.75 -2.75
CA VAL A 95 10.69 7.65 -2.06
C VAL A 95 10.68 6.43 -1.15
N GLU A 96 10.23 6.59 0.08
CA GLU A 96 10.05 5.51 1.03
C GLU A 96 8.78 4.71 0.69
N VAL A 97 8.94 3.63 -0.09
CA VAL A 97 7.84 2.75 -0.46
C VAL A 97 7.66 1.67 0.62
N SER A 98 6.48 1.59 1.22
CA SER A 98 6.13 0.59 2.22
C SER A 98 4.93 -0.25 1.77
N SER A 99 4.99 -1.56 2.03
CA SER A 99 3.90 -2.50 1.78
C SER A 99 2.99 -2.61 3.00
N LEU A 100 1.67 -2.59 2.77
CA LEU A 100 0.63 -2.89 3.74
C LEU A 100 -0.50 -3.67 3.04
N GLY A 101 -0.55 -4.99 3.25
CA GLY A 101 -1.41 -5.90 2.48
C GLY A 101 -2.92 -5.62 2.60
N GLY A 102 -3.38 -5.27 3.80
CA GLY A 102 -4.79 -4.95 4.09
C GLY A 102 -5.19 -3.50 3.78
N LEU A 103 -4.33 -2.72 3.12
CA LEU A 103 -4.64 -1.31 2.84
C LEU A 103 -5.80 -1.19 1.85
N HIS A 104 -6.80 -0.38 2.19
CA HIS A 104 -7.83 0.07 1.25
C HIS A 104 -8.04 1.59 1.26
N ALA A 105 -7.53 2.28 2.29
CA ALA A 105 -7.62 3.72 2.42
C ALA A 105 -6.90 4.44 1.27
N LYS A 106 -7.46 5.59 0.84
CA LYS A 106 -6.77 6.54 -0.02
C LYS A 106 -6.64 7.87 0.70
N MET A 107 -5.41 8.21 1.05
CA MET A 107 -5.09 9.36 1.87
C MET A 107 -3.85 10.07 1.31
N TYR A 108 -3.90 11.39 1.27
CA TYR A 108 -2.79 12.23 0.81
C TYR A 108 -2.55 13.31 1.85
N ILE A 109 -1.36 13.36 2.43
CA ILE A 109 -1.03 14.25 3.54
C ILE A 109 0.21 15.06 3.18
N PHE A 110 0.15 16.37 3.43
CA PHE A 110 1.23 17.31 3.15
C PHE A 110 1.60 18.08 4.43
N ASP A 111 2.88 18.05 4.78
CA ASP A 111 3.51 18.75 5.91
C ASP A 111 2.86 18.55 7.28
N ASP A 112 2.01 17.53 7.44
CA ASP A 112 1.09 17.38 8.58
C ASP A 112 0.18 18.60 8.83
N THR A 113 -0.01 19.45 7.81
CA THR A 113 -0.86 20.64 7.88
C THR A 113 -2.13 20.54 7.05
N CYS A 114 -2.15 19.65 6.05
CA CYS A 114 -3.38 19.32 5.33
C CYS A 114 -3.41 17.85 4.93
N ALA A 115 -4.62 17.30 4.84
CA ALA A 115 -4.86 15.94 4.40
C ALA A 115 -6.09 15.88 3.49
N LEU A 116 -6.11 14.93 2.57
CA LEU A 116 -7.27 14.53 1.78
C LEU A 116 -7.53 13.05 2.00
N VAL A 117 -8.72 12.74 2.50
CA VAL A 117 -9.27 11.37 2.51
C VAL A 117 -10.27 11.28 1.36
N THR A 118 -10.10 10.32 0.45
CA THR A 118 -10.85 10.28 -0.82
C THR A 118 -11.13 8.86 -1.27
N SER A 119 -12.06 8.69 -2.21
CA SER A 119 -12.25 7.46 -2.97
C SER A 119 -11.18 7.26 -4.05
N ALA A 120 -10.50 8.34 -4.48
CA ALA A 120 -9.51 8.32 -5.57
C ALA A 120 -8.25 7.53 -5.22
N ASN A 121 -7.96 6.47 -5.99
CA ASN A 121 -6.66 5.80 -5.95
C ASN A 121 -5.57 6.67 -6.57
N ALA A 122 -4.30 6.40 -6.23
CA ALA A 122 -3.15 7.10 -6.81
C ALA A 122 -2.76 6.56 -8.20
N THR A 123 -3.78 6.41 -9.05
CA THR A 123 -3.71 5.97 -10.44
C THR A 123 -4.11 7.11 -11.38
N ASN A 124 -3.65 7.10 -12.64
CA ASN A 124 -4.06 8.12 -13.62
C ASN A 124 -5.59 8.25 -13.76
N SER A 125 -6.33 7.15 -13.71
CA SER A 125 -7.80 7.16 -13.77
C SER A 125 -8.41 7.75 -12.50
N GLY A 126 -8.00 7.29 -11.31
CA GLY A 126 -8.49 7.80 -10.03
C GLY A 126 -8.21 9.30 -9.86
N LEU A 127 -7.03 9.75 -10.24
CA LEU A 127 -6.64 11.16 -10.06
C LEU A 127 -7.33 12.11 -11.06
N ARG A 128 -7.75 11.65 -12.24
CA ARG A 128 -8.14 12.55 -13.36
C ARG A 128 -9.51 12.30 -13.98
N ARG A 129 -9.98 11.04 -14.01
CA ARG A 129 -11.11 10.63 -14.87
C ARG A 129 -12.28 10.01 -14.11
N ASN A 130 -12.00 9.13 -13.16
CA ASN A 130 -13.04 8.49 -12.35
C ASN A 130 -13.85 9.55 -11.63
N LEU A 131 -15.13 9.31 -11.38
CA LEU A 131 -15.96 10.17 -10.54
C LEU A 131 -15.65 9.87 -9.08
N GLU A 132 -14.83 10.71 -8.47
CA GLU A 132 -14.30 10.54 -7.12
C GLU A 132 -14.78 11.69 -6.23
N CYS A 133 -14.86 11.41 -4.93
CA CYS A 133 -15.21 12.40 -3.93
C CYS A 133 -14.35 12.17 -2.68
N GLY A 134 -13.98 13.27 -2.02
CA GLY A 134 -13.21 13.23 -0.79
C GLY A 134 -13.39 14.48 0.05
N LEU A 135 -12.87 14.39 1.27
CA LEU A 135 -12.83 15.48 2.23
C LEU A 135 -11.38 15.87 2.48
N ALA A 136 -11.04 17.09 2.11
CA ALA A 136 -9.81 17.75 2.48
C ALA A 136 -9.99 18.45 3.82
N THR A 137 -8.98 18.40 4.69
CA THR A 137 -8.97 19.11 5.96
C THR A 137 -7.64 19.78 6.26
N ARG A 138 -7.70 20.89 7.00
CA ARG A 138 -6.55 21.59 7.59
C ARG A 138 -6.56 21.61 9.13
N ASP A 139 -7.51 20.90 9.77
CA ASP A 139 -7.49 20.75 11.23
C ASP A 139 -6.27 19.91 11.63
N SER A 140 -5.30 20.54 12.29
CA SER A 140 -4.04 19.93 12.67
C SER A 140 -4.19 18.68 13.55
N ARG A 141 -5.25 18.60 14.37
CA ARG A 141 -5.53 17.43 15.20
C ARG A 141 -5.96 16.25 14.36
N ILE A 142 -6.85 16.49 13.38
CA ILE A 142 -7.31 15.46 12.45
C ILE A 142 -6.15 15.01 11.57
N VAL A 143 -5.38 15.94 10.99
CA VAL A 143 -4.23 15.61 10.14
C VAL A 143 -3.19 14.79 10.91
N ALA A 144 -2.84 15.19 12.14
CA ALA A 144 -1.91 14.42 12.97
C ALA A 144 -2.46 13.03 13.36
N GLN A 145 -3.77 12.89 13.54
CA GLN A 145 -4.39 11.58 13.76
C GLN A 145 -4.28 10.70 12.51
N LEU A 146 -4.63 11.22 11.33
CA LEU A 146 -4.51 10.49 10.06
C LEU A 146 -3.07 10.03 9.78
N SER A 147 -2.09 10.92 9.95
CA SER A 147 -0.66 10.57 9.80
C SER A 147 -0.26 9.43 10.74
N ARG A 148 -0.63 9.51 12.02
CA ARG A 148 -0.31 8.45 13.01
C ARG A 148 -0.99 7.14 12.68
N THR A 149 -2.28 7.17 12.32
CA THR A 149 -3.04 5.98 11.93
C THR A 149 -2.40 5.27 10.75
N LEU A 150 -1.98 6.01 9.71
CA LEU A 150 -1.31 5.42 8.55
C LEU A 150 0.06 4.83 8.91
N LEU A 151 0.90 5.57 9.62
CA LEU A 151 2.26 5.13 9.95
C LEU A 151 2.28 3.94 10.91
N ARG A 152 1.23 3.74 11.71
CA ARG A 152 1.02 2.55 12.54
C ARG A 152 0.29 1.41 11.82
N GLY A 153 -0.10 1.62 10.56
CA GLY A 153 -0.91 0.69 9.78
C GLY A 153 -2.18 0.28 10.50
N PHE A 154 -2.91 1.29 10.97
CA PHE A 154 -4.21 1.18 11.64
C PHE A 154 -4.17 0.33 12.92
N ASP A 155 -2.99 0.16 13.53
CA ASP A 155 -2.76 -0.70 14.70
C ASP A 155 -3.03 -2.21 14.45
N PHE A 156 -3.20 -2.61 13.19
CA PHE A 156 -3.40 -4.01 12.78
C PHE A 156 -2.12 -4.65 12.22
N GLU A 157 -1.42 -3.95 11.33
CA GLU A 157 -0.20 -4.45 10.68
C GLU A 157 0.74 -3.28 10.40
N VAL A 158 2.01 -3.41 10.78
CA VAL A 158 2.98 -2.33 10.58
C VAL A 158 3.39 -2.26 9.09
N PRO A 159 3.31 -1.09 8.43
CA PRO A 159 3.79 -0.94 7.06
C PRO A 159 5.27 -1.32 6.95
N ARG A 160 5.60 -2.16 5.97
CA ARG A 160 6.95 -2.69 5.81
C ARG A 160 7.69 -1.98 4.69
N LEU A 161 8.78 -1.29 5.02
CA LEU A 161 9.63 -0.62 4.04
C LEU A 161 10.20 -1.63 3.01
N MET A 162 10.07 -1.29 1.73
CA MET A 162 10.52 -2.06 0.59
C MET A 162 11.63 -1.29 -0.12
N ASN A 163 12.86 -1.81 -0.08
CA ASN A 163 13.96 -1.21 -0.84
C ASN A 163 13.84 -1.50 -2.34
N ALA A 164 14.47 -0.66 -3.18
CA ALA A 164 14.42 -0.81 -4.63
C ALA A 164 14.85 -2.22 -5.11
N PRO A 165 15.94 -2.84 -4.59
CA PRO A 165 16.29 -4.21 -4.98
C PRO A 165 15.23 -5.25 -4.63
N ALA A 166 14.48 -5.09 -3.54
CA ALA A 166 13.39 -5.99 -3.17
C ALA A 166 12.21 -5.86 -4.14
N LEU A 167 11.84 -4.64 -4.52
CA LEU A 167 10.79 -4.40 -5.53
C LEU A 167 11.19 -4.95 -6.91
N GLU A 168 12.44 -4.74 -7.33
CA GLU A 168 12.94 -5.27 -8.61
C GLU A 168 12.90 -6.80 -8.65
N ARG A 169 13.21 -7.49 -7.54
CA ARG A 169 13.09 -8.95 -7.48
C ARG A 169 11.65 -9.45 -7.62
N LEU A 170 10.65 -8.67 -7.22
CA LEU A 170 9.25 -9.05 -7.44
C LEU A 170 8.89 -9.15 -8.93
N LYS A 171 9.68 -8.58 -9.85
CA LYS A 171 9.48 -8.78 -11.29
C LYS A 171 9.67 -10.24 -11.71
N LEU A 172 10.60 -10.96 -11.07
CA LEU A 172 10.81 -12.38 -11.30
C LEU A 172 9.58 -13.18 -10.84
N ALA A 173 9.12 -12.91 -9.62
CA ALA A 173 7.90 -13.52 -9.10
C ALA A 173 6.68 -13.19 -9.97
N LEU A 174 6.55 -11.94 -10.41
CA LEU A 174 5.44 -11.52 -11.27
C LEU A 174 5.44 -12.26 -12.61
N SER A 175 6.61 -12.56 -13.19
CA SER A 175 6.69 -13.32 -14.45
C SER A 175 6.18 -14.76 -14.33
N SER A 176 6.17 -15.32 -13.11
CA SER A 176 5.63 -16.65 -12.83
C SER A 176 4.12 -16.67 -12.61
N VAL A 177 3.49 -15.51 -12.35
CA VAL A 177 2.07 -15.41 -12.04
C VAL A 177 1.33 -15.04 -13.31
N LYS A 178 0.39 -15.89 -13.73
CA LYS A 178 -0.56 -15.57 -14.79
C LYS A 178 -1.95 -15.43 -14.20
N ALA A 179 -2.67 -14.41 -14.66
CA ALA A 179 -4.10 -14.28 -14.43
C ALA A 179 -4.83 -14.99 -15.59
N SER A 180 -5.66 -15.98 -15.28
CA SER A 180 -6.58 -16.56 -16.24
C SER A 180 -7.92 -15.83 -16.11
N ILE A 181 -8.26 -15.04 -17.12
CA ILE A 181 -9.59 -14.41 -17.18
C ILE A 181 -10.54 -15.38 -17.86
N SER A 182 -11.52 -15.90 -17.14
CA SER A 182 -12.62 -16.65 -17.75
C SER A 182 -13.31 -15.76 -18.79
N GLN A 183 -13.31 -16.15 -20.07
CA GLN A 183 -13.92 -15.40 -21.17
C GLN A 183 -15.47 -15.32 -21.11
N ALA A 184 -16.08 -15.52 -19.95
CA ALA A 184 -17.53 -15.54 -19.79
C ALA A 184 -18.08 -14.19 -19.34
N THR A 185 -17.83 -13.08 -20.06
CA THR A 185 -18.65 -11.86 -19.87
C THR A 185 -18.62 -10.84 -21.03
N GLN A 186 -19.08 -11.24 -22.21
CA GLN A 186 -20.05 -10.37 -22.89
C GLN A 186 -21.42 -10.81 -22.38
N VAL A 187 -22.11 -9.93 -21.65
CA VAL A 187 -23.48 -10.14 -21.11
C VAL A 187 -23.58 -11.10 -19.92
N HIS A 188 -23.17 -10.66 -18.72
CA HIS A 188 -23.80 -10.88 -17.41
C HIS A 188 -22.81 -10.62 -16.28
N VAL A 189 -23.04 -9.58 -15.48
CA VAL A 189 -22.28 -9.28 -14.25
C VAL A 189 -22.24 -10.52 -13.35
N THR A 190 -21.16 -11.29 -13.43
CA THR A 190 -20.76 -12.26 -12.41
C THR A 190 -19.41 -11.77 -11.91
N ASP A 191 -19.36 -11.39 -10.63
CA ASP A 191 -18.16 -11.00 -9.87
C ASP A 191 -17.21 -12.20 -9.66
N ALA A 192 -16.89 -12.92 -10.74
CA ALA A 192 -15.90 -13.97 -10.70
C ALA A 192 -14.53 -13.31 -10.59
N GLU A 193 -13.96 -13.36 -9.38
CA GLU A 193 -12.57 -12.97 -9.14
C GLU A 193 -11.66 -13.78 -10.08
N PRO A 194 -10.70 -13.14 -10.78
CA PRO A 194 -9.80 -13.84 -11.67
C PRO A 194 -9.05 -14.95 -10.93
N GLU A 195 -8.96 -16.12 -11.54
CA GLU A 195 -8.17 -17.23 -11.01
C GLU A 195 -6.70 -17.01 -11.35
N PHE A 196 -5.84 -17.08 -10.33
CA PHE A 196 -4.40 -16.92 -10.48
C PHE A 196 -3.74 -18.27 -10.33
N SER A 197 -2.78 -18.54 -11.22
CA SER A 197 -1.97 -19.74 -11.17
C SER A 197 -0.50 -19.40 -11.31
N VAL A 198 0.34 -20.08 -10.54
CA VAL A 198 1.79 -20.07 -10.74
C VAL A 198 2.16 -20.99 -11.91
N THR A 199 2.87 -20.46 -12.91
CA THR A 199 3.35 -21.24 -14.06
C THR A 199 4.81 -21.66 -13.96
N ASP A 200 5.56 -21.08 -13.03
CA ASP A 200 6.99 -21.33 -12.83
C ASP A 200 7.36 -21.10 -11.36
N ASP A 201 7.43 -22.18 -10.59
CA ASP A 201 7.76 -22.13 -9.16
C ASP A 201 9.18 -21.57 -8.91
N ASP A 202 10.14 -21.82 -9.80
CA ASP A 202 11.51 -21.33 -9.66
C ASP A 202 11.58 -19.81 -9.83
N ALA A 203 10.87 -19.27 -10.82
CA ALA A 203 10.74 -17.83 -11.01
C ALA A 203 10.01 -17.16 -9.84
N LEU A 204 8.97 -17.81 -9.29
CA LEU A 204 8.28 -17.34 -8.08
C LEU A 204 9.25 -17.26 -6.90
N LEU A 205 9.97 -18.36 -6.63
CA LEU A 205 10.95 -18.46 -5.55
C LEU A 205 12.08 -17.44 -5.71
N ALA A 206 12.54 -17.20 -6.94
CA ALA A 206 13.62 -16.27 -7.23
C ALA A 206 13.29 -14.82 -6.83
N GLY A 207 12.00 -14.45 -6.69
CA GLY A 207 11.58 -13.14 -6.20
C GLY A 207 11.80 -12.93 -4.69
N PHE A 208 11.96 -14.00 -3.92
CA PHE A 208 12.08 -13.95 -2.46
C PHE A 208 13.45 -14.44 -1.98
N ARG A 209 13.83 -14.07 -0.75
CA ARG A 209 15.12 -14.41 -0.14
C ARG A 209 14.98 -14.77 1.33
N GLY A 210 15.99 -15.45 1.86
CA GLY A 210 16.09 -15.77 3.27
C GLY A 210 14.91 -16.61 3.78
N TRP A 211 14.47 -16.33 5.01
CA TRP A 211 13.32 -16.98 5.62
C TRP A 211 12.03 -16.89 4.79
N THR A 212 11.81 -15.78 4.06
CA THR A 212 10.61 -15.64 3.22
C THR A 212 10.62 -16.65 2.08
N ASN A 213 11.78 -16.87 1.44
CA ASN A 213 11.93 -17.91 0.42
C ASN A 213 11.77 -19.32 1.03
N LEU A 214 12.34 -19.59 2.21
CA LEU A 214 12.18 -20.88 2.90
C LEU A 214 10.70 -21.17 3.20
N ALA A 215 9.97 -20.20 3.74
CA ALA A 215 8.55 -20.34 4.03
C ALA A 215 7.75 -20.57 2.75
N LEU A 216 8.08 -19.87 1.66
CA LEU A 216 7.44 -20.05 0.36
C LEU A 216 7.68 -21.46 -0.20
N ARG A 217 8.90 -22.01 -0.10
CA ARG A 217 9.19 -23.41 -0.48
C ARG A 217 8.31 -24.39 0.30
N GLY A 218 8.11 -24.14 1.60
CA GLY A 218 7.18 -24.93 2.41
C GLY A 218 5.74 -24.84 1.93
N VAL A 219 5.25 -23.64 1.60
CA VAL A 219 3.90 -23.43 1.06
C VAL A 219 3.72 -24.15 -0.28
N LEU A 220 4.72 -24.11 -1.16
CA LEU A 220 4.67 -24.78 -2.47
C LEU A 220 4.73 -26.31 -2.36
N ALA A 221 5.36 -26.84 -1.31
CA ALA A 221 5.44 -28.28 -1.05
C ALA A 221 4.15 -28.86 -0.44
N LEU A 222 3.26 -28.02 0.09
CA LEU A 222 1.95 -28.45 0.57
C LEU A 222 0.94 -28.56 -0.60
N PRO A 223 -0.09 -29.43 -0.47
CA PRO A 223 -1.17 -29.47 -1.44
C PRO A 223 -1.85 -28.09 -1.63
N PRO A 224 -2.36 -27.79 -2.84
CA PRO A 224 -3.14 -26.57 -3.06
C PRO A 224 -4.36 -26.49 -2.14
N GLY A 225 -4.74 -25.25 -1.77
CA GLY A 225 -5.90 -24.98 -0.92
C GLY A 225 -5.53 -24.51 0.49
N ASN A 226 -6.28 -24.98 1.49
CA ASN A 226 -6.09 -24.59 2.88
C ASN A 226 -5.04 -25.47 3.57
N PHE A 227 -4.25 -24.87 4.44
CA PHE A 227 -3.28 -25.56 5.29
C PHE A 227 -3.21 -24.93 6.68
N GLU A 228 -2.80 -25.72 7.67
CA GLU A 228 -2.57 -25.23 9.02
C GLU A 228 -1.13 -24.77 9.21
N LEU A 229 -0.92 -23.78 10.09
CA LEU A 229 0.43 -23.31 10.44
C LEU A 229 1.33 -24.46 10.91
N GLU A 230 0.79 -25.41 11.66
CA GLU A 230 1.57 -26.54 12.19
C GLU A 230 2.05 -27.49 11.09
N GLU A 231 1.24 -27.72 10.06
CA GLU A 231 1.62 -28.53 8.89
C GLU A 231 2.76 -27.86 8.13
N LEU A 232 2.65 -26.55 7.87
CA LEU A 232 3.72 -25.80 7.23
C LEU A 232 5.01 -25.83 8.04
N VAL A 233 4.94 -25.69 9.35
CA VAL A 233 6.12 -25.74 10.23
C VAL A 233 6.82 -27.09 10.12
N LYS A 234 6.07 -28.21 10.14
CA LYS A 234 6.64 -29.55 9.97
C LYS A 234 7.40 -29.70 8.64
N VAL A 235 6.86 -29.14 7.56
CA VAL A 235 7.52 -29.14 6.23
C VAL A 235 8.77 -28.24 6.22
N CYS A 236 8.70 -27.07 6.86
CA CYS A 236 9.80 -26.11 6.89
C CYS A 236 10.93 -26.47 7.86
N GLU A 237 10.67 -27.26 8.90
CA GLU A 237 11.62 -27.50 10.00
C GLU A 237 12.93 -28.14 9.55
N PRO A 238 12.97 -29.20 8.70
CA PRO A 238 14.23 -29.77 8.21
C PRO A 238 15.07 -28.76 7.43
N LEU A 239 14.43 -27.95 6.57
CA LEU A 239 15.09 -26.89 5.81
C LEU A 239 15.61 -25.79 6.73
N ALA A 240 14.83 -25.41 7.75
CA ALA A 240 15.19 -24.37 8.71
C ALA A 240 16.37 -24.79 9.59
N THR A 241 16.43 -26.04 10.02
CA THR A 241 17.58 -26.59 10.78
C THR A 241 18.86 -26.54 9.95
N LEU A 242 18.77 -26.82 8.64
CA LEU A 242 19.92 -26.79 7.73
C LEU A 242 20.38 -25.36 7.42
N GLU A 243 19.48 -24.47 7.02
CA GLU A 243 19.81 -23.12 6.54
C GLU A 243 19.98 -22.11 7.69
N TYR A 244 19.32 -22.33 8.83
CA TYR A 244 19.31 -21.42 9.99
C TYR A 244 19.53 -22.17 11.32
N PRO A 245 20.65 -22.91 11.48
CA PRO A 245 20.86 -23.81 12.63
C PRO A 245 20.89 -23.12 13.99
N LYS A 246 21.10 -21.80 14.03
CA LYS A 246 21.12 -21.01 15.27
C LYS A 246 19.73 -20.58 15.74
N ASN A 247 18.69 -20.73 14.92
CA ASN A 247 17.33 -20.32 15.28
C ASN A 247 16.65 -21.38 16.15
N ARG A 248 16.03 -20.96 17.27
CA ARG A 248 15.30 -21.85 18.19
C ARG A 248 13.79 -21.65 18.18
N HIS A 249 13.29 -20.79 17.30
CA HIS A 249 11.89 -20.34 17.26
C HIS A 249 11.35 -20.39 15.82
N VAL A 250 11.48 -21.55 15.18
CA VAL A 250 11.11 -21.77 13.76
C VAL A 250 9.65 -21.39 13.51
N GLN A 251 8.71 -21.91 14.32
CA GLN A 251 7.28 -21.61 14.16
C GLN A 251 6.95 -20.11 14.21
N ALA A 252 7.51 -19.39 15.19
CA ALA A 252 7.32 -17.95 15.29
C ALA A 252 7.88 -17.22 14.06
N LYS A 253 9.03 -17.69 13.55
CA LYS A 253 9.66 -17.11 12.36
C LYS A 253 8.86 -17.38 11.09
N ILE A 254 8.35 -18.59 10.90
CA ILE A 254 7.47 -18.97 9.78
C ILE A 254 6.18 -18.14 9.81
N ARG A 255 5.55 -17.98 10.98
CA ARG A 255 4.37 -17.11 11.14
C ARG A 255 4.64 -15.68 10.67
N GLN A 256 5.80 -15.11 11.03
CA GLN A 256 6.21 -13.79 10.56
C GLN A 256 6.39 -13.76 9.02
N GLN A 257 6.91 -14.84 8.42
CA GLN A 257 7.07 -14.90 6.96
C GLN A 257 5.74 -15.05 6.22
N LEU A 258 4.76 -15.76 6.80
CA LEU A 258 3.41 -15.82 6.24
C LEU A 258 2.72 -14.46 6.19
N GLN A 259 2.99 -13.56 7.15
CA GLN A 259 2.50 -12.17 7.07
C GLN A 259 3.09 -11.44 5.85
N ILE A 260 4.38 -11.65 5.56
CA ILE A 260 5.04 -11.06 4.38
C ILE A 260 4.45 -11.66 3.09
N LEU A 261 4.32 -12.98 3.01
CA LEU A 261 3.73 -13.65 1.84
C LEU A 261 2.27 -13.22 1.61
N ARG A 262 1.52 -12.97 2.70
CA ARG A 262 0.17 -12.39 2.64
C ARG A 262 0.17 -10.99 2.05
N GLY A 263 1.13 -10.13 2.43
CA GLY A 263 1.30 -8.80 1.84
C GLY A 263 1.61 -8.82 0.33
N HIS A 264 2.06 -9.96 -0.20
CA HIS A 264 2.25 -10.21 -1.62
C HIS A 264 1.12 -10.99 -2.29
N GLY A 265 0.05 -11.30 -1.55
CA GLY A 265 -1.11 -12.02 -2.08
C GLY A 265 -0.84 -13.48 -2.41
N ILE A 266 0.20 -14.11 -1.82
CA ILE A 266 0.57 -15.53 -2.03
C ILE A 266 -0.17 -16.48 -1.08
N VAL A 267 -0.50 -15.98 0.10
CA VAL A 267 -1.32 -16.68 1.08
C VAL A 267 -2.34 -15.74 1.66
N GLU A 268 -3.45 -16.27 2.14
CA GLU A 268 -4.46 -15.54 2.89
C GLU A 268 -4.70 -16.18 4.24
N PHE A 269 -5.05 -15.35 5.23
CA PHE A 269 -5.44 -15.83 6.55
C PHE A 269 -6.93 -16.12 6.54
N VAL A 270 -7.31 -17.36 6.79
CA VAL A 270 -8.72 -17.79 6.73
C VAL A 270 -9.40 -17.55 8.07
N ASN A 271 -8.76 -17.94 9.18
CA ASN A 271 -9.36 -17.84 10.51
C ASN A 271 -8.33 -17.76 11.64
N TYR A 272 -8.81 -17.39 12.83
CA TYR A 272 -8.02 -17.24 14.06
C TYR A 272 -7.40 -18.54 14.60
N GLN A 273 -7.72 -19.70 14.04
CA GLN A 273 -7.10 -20.98 14.42
C GLN A 273 -5.75 -21.22 13.71
N GLY A 274 -5.27 -20.27 12.90
CA GLY A 274 -4.01 -20.42 12.20
C GLY A 274 -4.12 -21.18 10.88
N VAL A 275 -5.32 -21.17 10.29
CA VAL A 275 -5.56 -21.71 8.95
C VAL A 275 -5.26 -20.64 7.90
N TYR A 276 -4.49 -21.04 6.90
CA TYR A 276 -4.11 -20.23 5.76
C TYR A 276 -4.62 -20.87 4.47
N ARG A 277 -4.74 -20.07 3.42
CA ARG A 277 -5.08 -20.52 2.07
C ARG A 277 -3.99 -20.08 1.11
N ARG A 278 -3.53 -21.00 0.25
CA ARG A 278 -2.71 -20.66 -0.92
C ARG A 278 -3.59 -20.04 -2.00
N THR A 279 -3.20 -18.87 -2.51
CA THR A 279 -4.03 -18.04 -3.41
C THR A 279 -3.61 -18.06 -4.88
N MET A 280 -2.53 -18.79 -5.21
CA MET A 280 -1.97 -18.94 -6.57
C MET A 280 -1.46 -20.35 -6.81
#